data_AF-A0A830F9F1-F1
#
_entry.id   AF-A0A830F9F1-F1
#
_cell.length_a   1.000
_cell.length_b   1.000
_cell.length_c   1.000
_cell.angle_alpha   90.00
_cell.angle_beta   90.00
_cell.angle_gamma   90.00
#
_symmetry.space_group_name_H-M   'P 1'
#
loop_
_entity.id
_entity.type
_entity.pdbx_description
1 polymer ?
#
loop_
_entity_poly.entity_id
_entity_poly.type
_entity_poly.pdbx_seq_one_letter_code
_entity_poly.pdbx_strand_id
1 'polypeptide(L)'
;MTGGDHRSFVTRLDALKTDGCSLLVSGDVSSYAGHAATRRLMGAPTESRRRVLVLGGDVPAGHCLPGGVAPTDDHVAVVDDGPDTADPTDVAADVSDAVTALEPDAGYDPGQLRVGVVTTDRGGDVDVVARTARSVGDRVRDANGMGHCRLHVASDDAHAVAGGFDAHLELRETPHVQQRWHLDEPTRWFDL
;
A
#
# COMPACT_ATOMS: atom_id res chain seq x y z
N MET A 1 -10.81 -21.00 -9.30
CA MET A 1 -9.41 -20.84 -9.70
C MET A 1 -8.95 -22.20 -10.16
N THR A 2 -8.92 -22.38 -11.47
CA THR A 2 -8.33 -23.57 -12.08
C THR A 2 -6.80 -23.49 -11.91
N GLY A 3 -6.07 -24.58 -12.13
CA GLY A 3 -4.61 -24.58 -12.02
C GLY A 3 -3.91 -23.61 -12.98
N GLY A 4 -4.58 -23.18 -14.06
CA GLY A 4 -4.09 -22.18 -15.00
C GLY A 4 -4.15 -20.75 -14.45
N ASP A 5 -5.31 -20.36 -13.90
CA ASP A 5 -5.53 -19.01 -13.34
C ASP A 5 -4.55 -18.70 -12.21
N HIS A 6 -4.26 -19.70 -11.37
CA HIS A 6 -3.35 -19.54 -10.24
C HIS A 6 -1.91 -19.22 -10.70
N ARG A 7 -1.43 -19.91 -11.74
CA ARG A 7 -0.08 -19.69 -12.27
C ARG A 7 0.05 -18.33 -12.94
N SER A 8 -0.98 -17.89 -13.67
CA SER A 8 -1.03 -16.55 -14.26
C SER A 8 -0.97 -15.48 -13.17
N PHE A 9 -1.79 -15.63 -12.12
CA PHE A 9 -1.80 -14.72 -10.97
C PHE A 9 -0.44 -14.63 -10.27
N VAL A 10 0.20 -15.77 -9.96
CA VAL A 10 1.52 -15.79 -9.32
C VAL A 10 2.57 -15.10 -10.20
N THR A 11 2.57 -15.38 -11.50
CA THR A 11 3.50 -14.74 -12.45
C THR A 11 3.31 -13.23 -12.49
N ARG A 12 2.06 -12.75 -12.51
CA ARG A 12 1.76 -11.31 -12.49
C ARG A 12 2.21 -10.68 -11.18
N LEU A 13 1.95 -11.34 -10.05
CA LEU A 13 2.33 -10.84 -8.73
C LEU A 13 3.85 -10.78 -8.56
N ASP A 14 4.59 -11.73 -9.13
CA ASP A 14 6.05 -11.72 -9.11
C ASP A 14 6.63 -10.63 -10.03
N ALA A 15 5.99 -10.35 -11.17
CA ALA A 15 6.34 -9.20 -12.00
C ALA A 15 6.13 -7.88 -11.22
N LEU A 16 4.98 -7.70 -10.56
CA LEU A 16 4.71 -6.52 -9.73
C LEU A 16 5.76 -6.32 -8.61
N LYS A 17 6.25 -7.41 -8.02
CA LYS A 17 7.32 -7.34 -7.00
C LYS A 17 8.69 -7.00 -7.59
N THR A 18 8.96 -7.45 -8.81
CA THR A 18 10.27 -7.32 -9.45
C THR A 18 10.44 -5.95 -10.10
N ASP A 19 9.42 -5.49 -10.80
CA ASP A 19 9.44 -4.21 -11.54
C ASP A 19 9.11 -3.01 -10.63
N GLY A 20 8.65 -3.30 -9.41
CA GLY A 20 8.02 -2.33 -8.54
C GLY A 20 6.60 -1.99 -8.98
N CYS A 21 5.74 -1.65 -8.02
CA CYS A 21 4.34 -1.37 -8.32
C CYS A 21 3.68 -0.46 -7.30
N SER A 22 2.59 0.20 -7.70
CA SER A 22 1.61 0.81 -6.81
C SER A 22 0.30 0.03 -6.81
N LEU A 23 -0.23 -0.20 -5.61
CA LEU A 23 -1.48 -0.93 -5.38
C LEU A 23 -2.54 0.02 -4.83
N LEU A 24 -3.75 -0.02 -5.38
CA LEU A 24 -4.92 0.51 -4.68
C LEU A 24 -5.45 -0.55 -3.72
N VAL A 25 -5.72 -0.20 -2.48
CA VAL A 25 -6.46 -1.04 -1.53
C VAL A 25 -7.77 -0.33 -1.19
N SER A 26 -8.91 -0.97 -1.43
CA SER A 26 -10.21 -0.37 -1.14
C SER A 26 -11.14 -1.32 -0.40
N GLY A 27 -12.19 -0.77 0.18
CA GLY A 27 -13.27 -1.53 0.80
C GLY A 27 -13.84 -0.80 2.00
N ASP A 28 -15.16 -0.88 2.15
CA ASP A 28 -15.86 -0.44 3.36
C ASP A 28 -15.75 -1.55 4.42
N VAL A 29 -14.59 -1.59 5.08
CA VAL A 29 -14.24 -2.59 6.09
C VAL A 29 -13.79 -1.90 7.37
N SER A 30 -13.81 -2.61 8.50
CA SER A 30 -13.32 -2.06 9.76
C SER A 30 -11.87 -1.59 9.67
N SER A 31 -11.48 -0.60 10.47
CA SER A 31 -10.08 -0.12 10.53
C SER A 31 -9.12 -1.27 10.83
N TYR A 32 -9.52 -2.23 11.68
CA TYR A 32 -8.76 -3.45 11.95
C TYR A 32 -8.48 -4.27 10.69
N ALA A 33 -9.50 -4.52 9.87
CA ALA A 33 -9.39 -5.25 8.61
C ALA A 33 -8.47 -4.52 7.62
N GLY A 34 -8.65 -3.20 7.48
CA GLY A 34 -7.80 -2.38 6.63
C GLY A 34 -6.34 -2.39 7.11
N HIS A 35 -6.09 -2.26 8.42
CA HIS A 35 -4.74 -2.35 8.98
C HIS A 35 -4.13 -3.74 8.77
N ALA A 36 -4.92 -4.80 8.85
CA ALA A 36 -4.46 -6.16 8.57
C ALA A 36 -3.97 -6.31 7.12
N ALA A 37 -4.65 -5.69 6.16
CA ALA A 37 -4.21 -5.66 4.76
C ALA A 37 -2.89 -4.89 4.62
N THR A 38 -2.79 -3.70 5.21
CA THR A 38 -1.55 -2.92 5.24
C THR A 38 -0.39 -3.70 5.83
N ARG A 39 -0.57 -4.37 6.99
CA ARG A 39 0.47 -5.21 7.62
C ARG A 39 1.00 -6.28 6.69
N ARG A 40 0.13 -6.92 5.90
CA ARG A 40 0.54 -7.94 4.93
C ARG A 40 1.35 -7.34 3.78
N LEU A 41 0.91 -6.21 3.26
CA LEU A 41 1.59 -5.53 2.15
C LEU A 41 2.94 -4.92 2.55
N MET A 42 3.13 -4.63 3.85
CA MET A 42 4.43 -4.24 4.43
C MET A 42 5.45 -5.39 4.51
N GLY A 43 5.09 -6.61 4.09
CA GLY A 43 6.00 -7.74 3.97
C GLY A 43 6.40 -8.35 5.32
N ALA A 44 6.94 -9.58 5.28
CA ALA A 44 7.24 -10.33 6.50
C ALA A 44 8.38 -9.68 7.31
N PRO A 45 8.35 -9.75 8.65
CA PRO A 45 9.40 -9.18 9.50
C PRO A 45 10.77 -9.89 9.31
N THR A 46 10.76 -11.13 8.83
CA THR A 46 11.96 -11.94 8.58
C THR A 46 12.70 -11.59 7.29
N GLU A 47 12.07 -10.79 6.42
CA GLU A 47 12.67 -10.33 5.17
C GLU A 47 13.34 -8.96 5.40
N SER A 48 14.39 -8.68 4.64
CA SER A 48 15.19 -7.44 4.70
C SER A 48 14.46 -6.21 4.14
N ARG A 49 13.19 -5.98 4.53
CA ARG A 49 12.35 -4.90 4.02
C ARG A 49 12.71 -3.56 4.66
N ARG A 50 12.64 -2.48 3.86
CA ARG A 50 12.62 -1.09 4.31
C ARG A 50 11.19 -0.57 4.18
N ARG A 51 10.64 0.03 5.23
CA ARG A 51 9.21 0.36 5.31
C ARG A 51 9.00 1.85 5.53
N VAL A 52 8.24 2.49 4.65
CA VAL A 52 7.78 3.87 4.82
C VAL A 52 6.26 3.83 5.00
N LEU A 53 5.76 4.34 6.12
CA LEU A 53 4.34 4.47 6.39
C LEU A 53 3.96 5.94 6.41
N VAL A 54 3.09 6.34 5.50
CA VAL A 54 2.41 7.63 5.53
C VAL A 54 1.07 7.42 6.23
N LEU A 55 0.86 8.14 7.33
CA LEU A 55 -0.33 7.99 8.17
C LEU A 55 -1.10 9.30 8.15
N GLY A 56 -2.35 9.25 7.68
CA GLY A 56 -3.28 10.36 7.83
C GLY A 56 -3.95 10.34 9.20
N GLY A 57 -3.90 11.44 9.95
CA GLY A 57 -4.58 11.57 11.25
C GLY A 57 -4.05 10.66 12.36
N ASP A 58 -4.86 10.38 13.39
CA ASP A 58 -4.41 9.72 14.64
C ASP A 58 -4.22 8.19 14.55
N VAL A 59 -3.85 7.64 13.40
CA VAL A 59 -3.63 6.18 13.26
C VAL A 59 -2.29 5.79 13.89
N PRO A 60 -2.25 4.92 14.91
CA PRO A 60 -0.98 4.43 15.44
C PRO A 60 -0.22 3.58 14.42
N ALA A 61 1.00 3.99 14.07
CA ALA A 61 1.87 3.30 13.11
C ALA A 61 2.02 1.80 13.38
N GLY A 62 2.11 1.41 14.65
CA GLY A 62 2.24 0.02 15.08
C GLY A 62 1.08 -0.89 14.66
N HIS A 63 -0.12 -0.36 14.38
CA HIS A 63 -1.22 -1.15 13.85
C HIS A 63 -1.04 -1.53 12.38
N CYS A 64 -0.27 -0.74 11.63
CA CYS A 64 0.00 -0.93 10.20
C CYS A 64 1.27 -1.76 9.94
N LEU A 65 2.12 -1.96 10.95
CA LEU A 65 3.36 -2.72 10.83
C LEU A 65 3.19 -4.21 11.15
N PRO A 66 3.97 -5.10 10.48
CA PRO A 66 3.99 -6.52 10.81
C PRO A 66 4.39 -6.76 12.27
N GLY A 67 3.92 -7.87 12.85
CA GLY A 67 4.29 -8.24 14.21
C GLY A 67 5.82 -8.36 14.37
N GLY A 68 6.37 -7.74 15.40
CA GLY A 68 7.82 -7.71 15.65
C GLY A 68 8.57 -6.57 14.96
N VAL A 69 7.88 -5.70 14.21
CA VAL A 69 8.45 -4.48 13.63
C VAL A 69 7.91 -3.27 14.40
N ALA A 70 8.80 -2.45 14.95
CA ALA A 70 8.45 -1.23 15.66
C ALA A 70 8.57 0.00 14.73
N PRO A 71 7.75 1.04 14.95
CA PRO A 71 7.87 2.32 14.23
C PRO A 71 9.25 3.01 14.39
N THR A 72 9.99 2.62 15.42
CA THR A 72 11.32 3.18 15.76
C THR A 72 12.48 2.34 15.24
N ASP A 73 12.20 1.23 14.54
CA ASP A 73 13.26 0.41 13.96
C ASP A 73 13.99 1.17 12.85
N ASP A 74 15.29 0.93 12.72
CA ASP A 74 16.19 1.59 11.74
C ASP A 74 15.82 1.40 10.26
N HIS A 75 14.95 0.44 9.99
CA HIS A 75 14.45 0.09 8.66
C HIS A 75 12.99 0.53 8.46
N VAL A 76 12.48 1.39 9.36
CA VAL A 76 11.13 1.94 9.31
C VAL A 76 11.20 3.47 9.38
N ALA A 77 10.44 4.13 8.51
CA ALA A 77 10.17 5.55 8.57
C ALA A 77 8.66 5.76 8.63
N VAL A 78 8.23 6.70 9.48
CA VAL A 78 6.84 7.13 9.57
C VAL A 78 6.76 8.60 9.18
N VAL A 79 5.94 8.87 8.18
CA VAL A 79 5.60 10.21 7.71
C VAL A 79 4.20 10.52 8.22
N ASP A 80 4.09 11.56 9.03
CA ASP A 80 2.81 12.02 9.57
C ASP A 80 2.18 13.01 8.57
N ASP A 81 1.13 12.54 7.90
CA ASP A 81 0.29 13.36 7.03
C ASP A 81 -0.80 13.96 7.93
N GLY A 82 -0.47 15.07 8.59
CA GLY A 82 -1.31 15.70 9.62
C GLY A 82 -2.75 15.96 9.18
N PRO A 83 -3.66 16.33 10.10
CA PRO A 83 -5.09 16.45 9.81
C PRO A 83 -5.46 17.60 8.84
N ASP A 84 -4.51 18.47 8.50
CA ASP A 84 -4.72 19.67 7.70
C ASP A 84 -4.03 19.50 6.34
N THR A 85 -4.84 19.27 5.30
CA THR A 85 -4.58 19.52 3.87
C THR A 85 -3.10 19.62 3.46
N ALA A 86 -2.27 18.61 3.74
CA ALA A 86 -0.94 18.58 3.17
C ALA A 86 -1.08 18.57 1.65
N ASP A 87 -0.33 19.43 0.97
CA ASP A 87 -0.27 19.37 -0.48
C ASP A 87 0.26 17.96 -0.84
N PRO A 88 -0.38 17.23 -1.77
CA PRO A 88 0.15 15.95 -2.28
C PRO A 88 1.64 15.98 -2.63
N THR A 89 2.14 17.16 -3.02
CA THR A 89 3.55 17.41 -3.34
C THR A 89 4.45 17.37 -2.10
N ASP A 90 4.00 17.91 -0.98
CA ASP A 90 4.74 17.92 0.28
C ASP A 90 4.85 16.50 0.85
N VAL A 91 3.74 15.75 0.86
CA VAL A 91 3.75 14.33 1.26
C VAL A 91 4.70 13.51 0.38
N ALA A 92 4.71 13.76 -0.93
CA ALA A 92 5.61 13.07 -1.85
C ALA A 92 7.09 13.43 -1.62
N ALA A 93 7.39 14.67 -1.22
CA ALA A 93 8.72 15.10 -0.83
C ALA A 93 9.17 14.40 0.46
N ASP A 94 8.34 14.41 1.50
CA ASP A 94 8.64 13.75 2.78
C ASP A 94 8.84 12.23 2.61
N VAL A 95 8.01 11.59 1.77
CA VAL A 95 8.21 10.19 1.40
C VAL A 95 9.52 9.98 0.67
N SER A 96 9.91 10.89 -0.23
CA SER A 96 11.19 10.76 -0.96
C SER A 96 12.38 10.88 -0.03
N ASP A 97 12.33 11.79 0.93
CA ASP A 97 13.37 11.96 1.94
C ASP A 97 13.45 10.71 2.83
N ALA A 98 12.31 10.16 3.25
CA ALA A 98 12.25 8.91 4.01
C ALA A 98 12.80 7.71 3.22
N VAL A 99 12.45 7.59 1.93
CA VAL A 99 12.98 6.54 1.05
C VAL A 99 14.49 6.68 0.90
N THR A 100 15.00 7.89 0.72
CA THR A 100 16.45 8.14 0.62
C THR A 100 17.17 7.81 1.93
N ALA A 101 16.58 8.18 3.07
CA ALA A 101 17.17 7.91 4.39
C ALA A 101 17.26 6.41 4.73
N LEU A 102 16.36 5.59 4.20
CA LEU A 102 16.35 4.15 4.41
C LEU A 102 17.16 3.36 3.35
N GLU A 103 17.67 4.04 2.32
CA GLU A 103 18.35 3.40 1.20
C GLU A 103 19.65 2.72 1.66
N PRO A 104 19.84 1.41 1.38
CA PRO A 104 21.12 0.75 1.62
C PRO A 104 22.23 1.33 0.73
N ASP A 105 23.50 1.22 1.15
CA ASP A 105 24.64 1.69 0.33
C ASP A 105 24.70 1.08 -1.09
N ALA A 106 24.16 -0.13 -1.26
CA ALA A 106 24.10 -0.84 -2.54
C ALA A 106 22.84 -0.49 -3.37
N GLY A 107 21.97 0.38 -2.87
CA GLY A 107 20.62 0.62 -3.38
C GLY A 107 19.62 -0.44 -2.92
N TYR A 108 18.39 -0.33 -3.42
CA TYR A 108 17.30 -1.25 -3.12
C TYR A 108 17.33 -2.51 -4.00
N ASP A 109 17.14 -3.67 -3.37
CA ASP A 109 16.73 -4.88 -4.08
C ASP A 109 15.25 -4.76 -4.54
N PRO A 110 14.84 -5.42 -5.63
CA PRO A 110 13.44 -5.46 -6.04
C PRO A 110 12.48 -5.90 -4.93
N GLY A 111 11.45 -5.07 -4.70
CA GLY A 111 10.44 -5.27 -3.66
C GLY A 111 10.96 -5.15 -2.23
N GLN A 112 12.19 -4.70 -2.03
CA GLN A 112 12.76 -4.45 -0.70
C GLN A 112 12.10 -3.25 -0.02
N LEU A 113 11.91 -2.17 -0.76
CA LEU A 113 11.16 -1.00 -0.30
C LEU A 113 9.66 -1.30 -0.26
N ARG A 114 9.02 -0.91 0.84
CA ARG A 114 7.58 -1.06 1.12
C ARG A 114 7.02 0.28 1.54
N VAL A 115 6.13 0.85 0.74
CA VAL A 115 5.48 2.13 1.06
C VAL A 115 3.99 1.92 1.26
N GLY A 116 3.46 2.45 2.36
CA GLY A 116 2.04 2.38 2.68
C GLY A 116 1.47 3.76 2.95
N VAL A 117 0.53 4.20 2.12
CA VAL A 117 -0.25 5.41 2.35
C VAL A 117 -1.58 5.00 2.95
N VAL A 118 -1.74 5.29 4.24
CA VAL A 118 -2.92 4.92 5.01
C VAL A 118 -3.71 6.18 5.29
N THR A 119 -4.70 6.45 4.44
CA THR A 119 -5.61 7.57 4.69
C THR A 119 -6.63 7.20 5.76
N THR A 120 -7.08 8.21 6.51
CA THR A 120 -8.24 8.10 7.40
C THR A 120 -9.52 8.41 6.65
N ASP A 121 -10.57 7.78 7.15
CA ASP A 121 -11.97 7.87 6.82
C ASP A 121 -12.55 9.27 7.09
N ARG A 122 -12.06 10.30 6.40
CA ARG A 122 -12.71 11.63 6.41
C ARG A 122 -12.60 12.34 5.08
N GLY A 123 -13.56 12.06 4.19
CA GLY A 123 -14.05 13.01 3.18
C GLY A 123 -13.00 13.67 2.28
N GLY A 124 -11.80 13.09 2.19
CA GLY A 124 -10.76 13.55 1.30
C GLY A 124 -11.26 13.36 -0.12
N ASP A 125 -11.14 14.42 -0.91
CA ASP A 125 -11.37 14.35 -2.34
C ASP A 125 -10.55 13.17 -2.90
N VAL A 126 -11.25 12.19 -3.49
CA VAL A 126 -10.63 10.98 -4.05
C VAL A 126 -9.53 11.34 -5.05
N ASP A 127 -9.64 12.51 -5.69
CA ASP A 127 -8.63 13.04 -6.60
C ASP A 127 -7.37 13.54 -5.88
N VAL A 128 -7.48 14.04 -4.65
CA VAL A 128 -6.32 14.40 -3.83
C VAL A 128 -5.57 13.15 -3.43
N VAL A 129 -6.26 12.12 -2.92
CA VAL A 129 -5.60 10.88 -2.53
C VAL A 129 -5.01 10.16 -3.73
N ALA A 130 -5.72 10.13 -4.87
CA ALA A 130 -5.20 9.58 -6.10
C ALA A 130 -3.95 10.33 -6.58
N ARG A 131 -3.89 11.67 -6.45
CA ARG A 131 -2.69 12.45 -6.77
C ARG A 131 -1.53 12.13 -5.83
N THR A 132 -1.75 12.11 -4.52
CA THR A 132 -0.71 11.74 -3.54
C THR A 132 -0.18 10.34 -3.82
N ALA A 133 -1.09 9.38 -4.07
CA ALA A 133 -0.72 8.01 -4.36
C ALA A 133 0.06 7.86 -5.69
N ARG A 134 -0.24 8.66 -6.71
CA ARG A 134 0.55 8.70 -7.96
C ARG A 134 1.95 9.25 -7.70
N SER A 135 2.05 10.41 -7.05
CA SER A 135 3.36 11.03 -6.74
C SER A 135 4.25 10.13 -5.89
N VAL A 136 3.68 9.46 -4.89
CA VAL A 136 4.37 8.45 -4.08
C VAL A 136 4.69 7.19 -4.91
N GLY A 137 3.75 6.74 -5.74
CA GLY A 137 3.88 5.56 -6.59
C GLY A 137 5.02 5.68 -7.60
N ASP A 138 5.25 6.86 -8.18
CA ASP A 138 6.36 7.09 -9.11
C ASP A 138 7.72 6.90 -8.40
N ARG A 139 7.86 7.42 -7.18
CA ARG A 139 9.09 7.24 -6.37
C ARG A 139 9.31 5.82 -5.91
N VAL A 140 8.24 5.12 -5.60
CA VAL A 140 8.28 3.69 -5.30
C VAL A 140 8.82 2.92 -6.51
N ARG A 141 8.37 3.22 -7.72
CA ARG A 141 8.81 2.53 -8.94
C ARG A 141 10.27 2.85 -9.28
N ASP A 142 10.71 4.08 -9.10
CA ASP A 142 12.13 4.46 -9.29
C ASP A 142 13.08 3.60 -8.43
N ALA A 143 12.61 3.15 -7.26
CA ALA A 143 13.34 2.27 -6.35
C ALA A 143 13.03 0.76 -6.51
N ASN A 144 12.31 0.34 -7.55
CA ASN A 144 11.76 -1.02 -7.72
C ASN A 144 11.00 -1.51 -6.47
N GLY A 145 10.37 -0.59 -5.74
CA GLY A 145 9.65 -0.85 -4.49
C GLY A 145 8.21 -1.25 -4.70
N MET A 146 7.53 -1.61 -3.61
CA MET A 146 6.08 -1.84 -3.61
C MET A 146 5.36 -0.82 -2.74
N GLY A 147 4.46 -0.08 -3.36
CA GLY A 147 3.62 0.94 -2.76
C GLY A 147 2.18 0.46 -2.68
N HIS A 148 1.46 0.85 -1.64
CA HIS A 148 0.01 0.71 -1.60
C HIS A 148 -0.65 1.94 -1.00
N CYS A 149 -1.80 2.31 -1.53
CA CYS A 149 -2.65 3.38 -1.00
C CYS A 149 -3.98 2.76 -0.56
N ARG A 150 -4.36 2.96 0.70
CA ARG A 150 -5.63 2.49 1.23
C ARG A 150 -6.68 3.58 1.17
N LEU A 151 -7.83 3.29 0.56
CA LEU A 151 -9.02 4.13 0.52
C LEU A 151 -10.20 3.47 1.23
N HIS A 152 -10.82 4.20 2.16
CA HIS A 152 -12.08 3.81 2.80
C HIS A 152 -13.26 4.32 1.99
N VAL A 153 -13.47 3.74 0.81
CA VAL A 153 -14.53 4.12 -0.12
C VAL A 153 -15.29 2.91 -0.62
N ALA A 154 -16.51 3.15 -1.10
CA ALA A 154 -17.31 2.14 -1.79
C ALA A 154 -16.60 1.67 -3.07
N SER A 155 -16.99 0.47 -3.54
CA SER A 155 -16.33 -0.17 -4.70
C SER A 155 -16.37 0.71 -5.95
N ASP A 156 -17.49 1.38 -6.25
CA ASP A 156 -17.64 2.20 -7.46
C ASP A 156 -16.65 3.38 -7.52
N ASP A 157 -16.45 4.07 -6.39
CA ASP A 157 -15.49 5.17 -6.29
C ASP A 157 -14.04 4.69 -6.42
N ALA A 158 -13.74 3.52 -5.86
CA ALA A 158 -12.42 2.90 -6.01
C ALA A 158 -12.11 2.55 -7.48
N HIS A 159 -13.08 2.02 -8.22
CA HIS A 159 -12.89 1.68 -9.63
C HIS A 159 -12.61 2.92 -10.49
N ALA A 160 -13.16 4.09 -10.14
CA ALA A 160 -12.92 5.34 -10.87
C ALA A 160 -11.44 5.77 -10.83
N VAL A 161 -10.71 5.44 -9.75
CA VAL A 161 -9.29 5.79 -9.59
C VAL A 161 -8.33 4.63 -9.80
N ALA A 162 -8.82 3.39 -9.84
CA ALA A 162 -8.02 2.17 -9.99
C ALA A 162 -7.10 2.19 -11.23
N GLY A 163 -7.52 2.83 -12.33
CA GLY A 163 -6.70 2.94 -13.56
C GLY A 163 -5.40 3.74 -13.39
N GLY A 164 -5.20 4.43 -12.27
CA GLY A 164 -3.93 5.06 -11.92
C GLY A 164 -2.93 4.16 -11.18
N PHE A 165 -3.29 2.90 -10.91
CA PHE A 165 -2.51 1.93 -10.16
C PHE A 165 -2.20 0.70 -11.01
N ASP A 166 -1.15 -0.03 -10.63
CA ASP A 166 -0.73 -1.24 -11.37
C ASP A 166 -1.61 -2.45 -11.04
N ALA A 167 -2.24 -2.45 -9.86
CA ALA A 167 -3.26 -3.41 -9.47
C ALA A 167 -4.17 -2.84 -8.38
N HIS A 168 -5.36 -3.45 -8.23
CA HIS A 168 -6.34 -3.08 -7.23
C HIS A 168 -6.70 -4.28 -6.35
N LEU A 169 -6.58 -4.10 -5.04
CA LEU A 169 -6.95 -5.04 -3.99
C LEU A 169 -8.24 -4.56 -3.33
N GLU A 170 -9.32 -5.28 -3.55
CA GLU A 170 -10.60 -5.00 -2.92
C GLU A 170 -10.79 -5.86 -1.68
N LEU A 171 -11.23 -5.24 -0.60
CA LEU A 171 -11.53 -5.85 0.68
C LEU A 171 -13.03 -5.87 0.91
N ARG A 172 -13.50 -6.92 1.59
CA ARG A 172 -14.83 -6.96 2.18
C ARG A 172 -14.80 -7.70 3.50
N GLU A 173 -15.78 -7.46 4.36
CA GLU A 173 -15.87 -8.08 5.67
C GLU A 173 -17.21 -8.83 5.82
N THR A 174 -17.16 -10.16 5.69
CA THR A 174 -18.34 -11.04 5.76
C THR A 174 -17.98 -12.46 6.17
N PRO A 175 -18.40 -12.98 7.34
CA PRO A 175 -18.03 -12.53 8.70
C PRO A 175 -16.50 -12.46 8.97
N HIS A 176 -15.68 -12.88 8.02
CA HIS A 176 -14.23 -12.72 8.04
C HIS A 176 -13.80 -11.70 6.98
N VAL A 177 -12.58 -11.20 7.10
CA VAL A 177 -11.99 -10.30 6.11
C VAL A 177 -11.57 -11.13 4.89
N GLN A 178 -12.06 -10.72 3.73
CA GLN A 178 -11.74 -11.34 2.45
C GLN A 178 -11.16 -10.31 1.50
N GLN A 179 -10.39 -10.80 0.54
CA GLN A 179 -9.74 -10.01 -0.49
C GLN A 179 -10.03 -10.53 -1.88
N ARG A 180 -9.99 -9.62 -2.86
CA ARG A 180 -10.05 -9.90 -4.29
C ARG A 180 -9.06 -9.01 -5.01
N TRP A 181 -8.25 -9.60 -5.88
CA TRP A 181 -7.30 -8.87 -6.71
C TRP A 181 -7.92 -8.61 -8.08
N HIS A 182 -7.86 -7.37 -8.52
CA HIS A 182 -8.20 -6.91 -9.86
C HIS A 182 -6.90 -6.67 -10.61
N LEU A 183 -6.57 -7.62 -11.48
CA LEU A 183 -5.48 -7.54 -12.46
C LEU A 183 -6.14 -7.42 -13.84
N ASP A 184 -5.77 -8.27 -14.80
CA ASP A 184 -6.46 -8.33 -16.10
C ASP A 184 -7.90 -8.86 -15.93
N GLU A 185 -8.11 -9.82 -15.01
CA GLU A 185 -9.42 -10.28 -14.55
C GLU A 185 -9.47 -10.34 -13.02
N PRO A 186 -10.64 -10.09 -12.39
CA PRO A 186 -10.77 -10.20 -10.95
C PRO A 186 -10.63 -11.65 -10.48
N THR A 187 -9.86 -11.87 -9.42
CA THR A 187 -9.82 -13.17 -8.75
C THR A 187 -11.16 -13.48 -8.08
N ARG A 188 -11.37 -14.74 -7.70
CA ARG A 188 -12.38 -15.05 -6.67
C ARG A 188 -12.02 -14.33 -5.36
N TRP A 189 -13.01 -14.15 -4.49
CA TRP A 189 -12.77 -13.80 -3.10
C TRP A 189 -12.03 -14.95 -2.39
N PHE A 190 -11.04 -14.61 -1.58
CA PHE A 190 -10.37 -15.52 -0.67
C PHE A 190 -10.05 -14.79 0.63
N ASP A 191 -9.84 -15.55 1.70
CA ASP A 191 -9.61 -14.94 3.01
C ASP A 191 -8.31 -14.13 3.00
N LEU A 192 -8.35 -12.98 3.67
CA LEU A 192 -7.18 -12.11 3.80
C LEU A 192 -6.12 -12.85 4.60
#